data_AF-H0QXB8-F1
#
_entry.id   AF-H0QXB8-F1
#
_cell.length_a   1.000
_cell.length_b   1.000
_cell.length_c   1.000
_cell.angle_alpha   90.00
_cell.angle_beta   90.00
_cell.angle_gamma   90.00
#
_symmetry.space_group_name_H-M   'P 1'
#
loop_
_entity.id
_entity.type
_entity.pdbx_description
1 polymer ?
#
loop_
_entity_poly.entity_id
_entity_poly.type
_entity_poly.pdbx_seq_one_letter_code
_entity_poly.pdbx_strand_id
1 'polypeptide(L)'
;CDLDHWIEFDHADTSAGGQTDPGNLGAKDRFAHNRKTHGDWVDDLIVEPDGHVRPIFITSDGVVIEGRAGPGLDLFPGLRRYRFVSPEAAVRRKPPEERTPTKYRTRTADKHARRAAERERNRAAREADKRLNPKVVQRIIAADLADASRGEPPF
;
A
#
# COMPACT_ATOMS: atom_id res chain seq x y z
N CYS A 1 13.34 -9.86 4.62
CA CYS A 1 12.28 -8.91 4.22
C CYS A 1 12.74 -7.51 4.58
N ASP A 2 12.34 -6.52 3.80
CA ASP A 2 12.64 -5.11 4.03
C ASP A 2 11.34 -4.38 4.41
N LEU A 3 11.40 -3.49 5.40
CA LEU A 3 10.25 -2.69 5.83
C LEU A 3 10.16 -1.42 5.00
N ASP A 4 8.99 -1.11 4.46
CA ASP A 4 8.80 0.03 3.57
C ASP A 4 7.37 0.58 3.67
N HIS A 5 7.16 1.84 3.26
CA HIS A 5 5.86 2.50 3.33
C HIS A 5 4.97 2.17 2.13
N TRP A 6 3.68 1.91 2.30
CA TRP A 6 2.74 1.77 1.17
C TRP A 6 2.50 3.10 0.45
N ILE A 7 2.33 4.18 1.22
CA ILE A 7 2.30 5.57 0.75
C ILE A 7 3.59 6.24 1.21
N GLU A 8 4.36 6.76 0.26
CA GLU A 8 5.65 7.37 0.56
C GLU A 8 5.53 8.57 1.51
N PHE A 9 6.44 8.66 2.50
CA PHE A 9 6.52 9.77 3.44
C PHE A 9 6.86 11.08 2.73
N ASP A 10 6.11 12.15 3.04
CA ASP A 10 6.39 13.49 2.55
C ASP A 10 7.34 14.24 3.52
N HIS A 11 8.57 14.45 3.08
CA HIS A 11 9.59 15.17 3.85
C HIS A 11 9.44 16.70 3.79
N ALA A 12 8.68 17.23 2.84
CA ALA A 12 8.42 18.68 2.72
C ALA A 12 7.24 19.10 3.60
N ASP A 13 6.20 18.28 3.67
CA ASP A 13 5.09 18.44 4.61
C ASP A 13 4.84 17.14 5.35
N THR A 14 5.43 17.02 6.54
CA THR A 14 5.30 15.84 7.37
C THR A 14 3.89 15.63 7.92
N SER A 15 2.92 16.51 7.64
CA SER A 15 1.50 16.33 7.96
C SER A 15 0.66 15.90 6.76
N ALA A 16 1.17 16.02 5.53
CA ALA A 16 0.41 15.79 4.30
C ALA A 16 0.22 14.31 3.93
N GLY A 17 0.89 13.36 4.61
CA GLY A 17 0.65 11.94 4.44
C GLY A 17 1.90 11.06 4.57
N GLY A 18 1.73 9.77 4.28
CA GLY A 18 2.81 8.79 4.24
C GLY A 18 3.49 8.53 5.58
N GLN A 19 2.81 8.77 6.70
CA GLN A 19 3.41 8.64 8.03
C GLN A 19 3.96 7.25 8.30
N THR A 20 4.96 7.20 9.18
CA THR A 20 5.48 5.94 9.68
C THR A 20 4.53 5.42 10.76
N ASP A 21 3.47 4.75 10.32
CA ASP A 21 2.47 4.12 11.18
C ASP A 21 2.22 2.66 10.72
N PRO A 22 1.65 1.80 11.58
CA PRO A 22 1.48 0.39 11.25
C PRO A 22 0.58 0.11 10.04
N GLY A 23 -0.36 0.99 9.73
CA GLY A 23 -1.24 0.86 8.57
C GLY A 23 -0.53 1.25 7.27
N ASN A 24 0.46 2.14 7.35
CA ASN A 24 1.25 2.56 6.21
C ASN A 24 2.58 1.80 6.05
N LEU A 25 2.95 0.92 6.98
CA LEU A 25 4.16 0.09 6.86
C LEU A 25 3.82 -1.34 6.42
N GLY A 26 4.71 -1.95 5.66
CA GLY A 26 4.57 -3.34 5.22
C GLY A 26 5.91 -4.02 5.00
N ALA A 27 5.99 -5.29 5.37
CA ALA A 27 7.15 -6.11 5.04
C ALA A 27 7.07 -6.50 3.56
N LYS A 28 8.12 -6.16 2.81
CA LYS A 28 8.27 -6.55 1.41
C LYS A 28 9.39 -7.58 1.29
N ASP A 29 9.22 -8.54 0.40
CA ASP A 29 10.37 -9.32 -0.03
C ASP A 29 11.37 -8.41 -0.75
N ARG A 30 12.62 -8.85 -0.84
CA ARG A 30 13.70 -8.03 -1.38
C ARG A 30 13.52 -7.74 -2.87
N PHE A 31 12.87 -8.63 -3.61
CA PHE A 31 12.60 -8.44 -5.03
C PHE A 31 11.57 -7.34 -5.23
N ALA A 32 10.41 -7.43 -4.56
CA ALA A 32 9.35 -6.44 -4.61
C ALA A 32 9.83 -5.07 -4.12
N HIS A 33 10.60 -5.03 -3.03
CA HIS A 33 11.20 -3.80 -2.54
C HIS A 33 12.12 -3.17 -3.59
N ASN A 34 13.01 -3.94 -4.22
CA ASN A 34 13.91 -3.41 -5.25
C ASN A 34 13.15 -2.91 -6.49
N ARG A 35 12.14 -3.65 -6.95
CA ARG A 35 11.33 -3.27 -8.12
C ARG A 35 10.53 -2.01 -7.88
N LYS A 36 10.02 -1.81 -6.66
CA LYS A 36 9.45 -0.55 -6.25
C LYS A 36 10.54 0.53 -6.16
N THR A 37 11.54 0.39 -5.29
CA THR A 37 12.46 1.50 -5.00
C THR A 37 13.27 1.95 -6.23
N HIS A 38 13.70 1.02 -7.08
CA HIS A 38 14.58 1.31 -8.21
C HIS A 38 13.91 1.19 -9.58
N GLY A 39 12.73 0.59 -9.66
CA GLY A 39 11.94 0.49 -10.89
C GLY A 39 10.66 1.31 -10.86
N ASP A 40 9.76 0.95 -11.76
CA ASP A 40 8.48 1.64 -11.97
C ASP A 40 7.27 0.92 -11.39
N TRP A 41 7.49 -0.17 -10.65
CA TRP A 41 6.40 -0.86 -9.97
C TRP A 41 5.74 0.03 -8.92
N VAL A 42 4.43 -0.14 -8.78
CA VAL A 42 3.60 0.56 -7.81
C VAL A 42 2.93 -0.46 -6.91
N ASP A 43 3.03 -0.27 -5.61
CA ASP A 43 2.31 -1.06 -4.62
C ASP A 43 1.04 -0.36 -4.16
N ASP A 44 0.03 -1.11 -3.76
CA ASP A 44 -1.21 -0.58 -3.18
C ASP A 44 -1.82 -1.57 -2.18
N LEU A 45 -2.73 -1.08 -1.34
CA LEU A 45 -3.50 -1.89 -0.41
C LEU A 45 -4.97 -1.86 -0.82
N ILE A 46 -5.54 -3.05 -1.05
CA ILE A 46 -6.97 -3.22 -1.24
C ILE A 46 -7.57 -3.54 0.14
N VAL A 47 -8.47 -2.69 0.60
CA VAL A 47 -9.29 -2.98 1.79
C VAL A 47 -10.53 -3.72 1.32
N GLU A 48 -10.66 -4.96 1.76
CA GLU A 48 -11.81 -5.82 1.48
C GLU A 48 -13.00 -5.45 2.39
N PRO A 49 -14.24 -5.85 2.05
CA PRO A 49 -15.43 -5.51 2.83
C PRO A 49 -15.42 -6.00 4.28
N ASP A 50 -14.70 -7.08 4.58
CA ASP A 50 -14.49 -7.63 5.92
C ASP A 50 -13.37 -6.90 6.71
N GLY A 51 -12.77 -5.88 6.11
CA GLY A 51 -11.67 -5.11 6.66
C GLY A 51 -10.32 -5.81 6.60
N HIS A 52 -10.21 -6.92 5.86
CA HIS A 52 -8.92 -7.51 5.50
C HIS A 52 -8.19 -6.61 4.50
N VAL A 53 -6.87 -6.51 4.62
CA VAL A 53 -6.06 -5.65 3.74
C VAL A 53 -5.17 -6.52 2.87
N ARG A 54 -5.48 -6.56 1.58
CA ARG A 54 -4.74 -7.34 0.59
C ARG A 54 -3.76 -6.44 -0.17
N PRO A 55 -2.44 -6.67 -0.05
CA PRO A 55 -1.46 -5.90 -0.81
C PRO A 55 -1.41 -6.36 -2.25
N ILE A 56 -1.18 -5.42 -3.16
CA ILE A 56 -0.93 -5.70 -4.56
C ILE A 56 0.32 -4.96 -5.03
N PHE A 57 0.99 -5.55 -6.02
CA PHE A 57 2.06 -4.93 -6.77
C PHE A 57 1.63 -4.86 -8.23
N ILE A 58 1.83 -3.69 -8.84
CA ILE A 58 1.46 -3.42 -10.21
C ILE A 58 2.76 -3.19 -10.94
N THR A 59 3.05 -4.07 -11.90
CA THR A 59 4.24 -3.98 -12.74
C THR A 59 4.15 -2.77 -13.68
N SER A 60 5.27 -2.40 -14.29
CA SER A 60 5.30 -1.34 -15.32
C SER A 60 4.35 -1.62 -16.50
N ASP A 61 4.09 -2.90 -16.78
CA ASP A 61 3.26 -3.34 -17.89
C ASP A 61 1.78 -3.49 -17.46
N GLY A 62 1.44 -3.09 -16.24
CA GLY A 62 0.08 -3.11 -15.70
C GLY A 62 -0.37 -4.46 -15.13
N VAL A 63 0.49 -5.49 -15.14
CA VAL A 63 0.18 -6.78 -14.50
C VAL A 63 0.05 -6.59 -12.99
N VAL A 64 -1.06 -7.06 -12.43
CA VAL A 64 -1.33 -7.06 -10.98
C VAL A 64 -0.86 -8.38 -10.39
N ILE A 65 0.03 -8.30 -9.41
CA ILE A 65 0.55 -9.42 -8.65
C ILE A 65 0.07 -9.25 -7.21
N GLU A 66 -0.57 -10.28 -6.67
CA GLU A 66 -1.00 -10.27 -5.28
C GLU A 66 0.18 -10.52 -4.34
N GLY A 67 0.30 -9.67 -3.32
CA GLY A 67 1.27 -9.89 -2.26
C GLY A 67 0.72 -10.91 -1.26
N ARG A 68 1.51 -11.93 -0.93
CA ARG A 68 1.17 -12.92 0.10
C ARG A 68 1.30 -12.40 1.54
N ALA A 69 1.87 -11.22 1.74
CA ALA A 69 2.13 -10.63 3.06
C ALA A 69 1.61 -9.20 3.13
N GLY A 70 0.42 -9.02 3.72
CA GLY A 70 -0.15 -7.71 4.05
C GLY A 70 0.62 -6.98 5.16
N PRO A 71 0.01 -6.01 5.86
CA PRO A 71 0.63 -5.31 7.00
C PRO A 71 0.90 -6.21 8.23
N GLY A 72 0.89 -7.55 8.07
CA GLY A 72 1.08 -8.52 9.14
C GLY A 72 -0.13 -8.68 10.06
N LEU A 73 -1.23 -7.95 9.82
CA LEU A 73 -2.45 -8.02 10.61
C LEU A 73 -3.14 -9.38 10.54
N ASP A 74 -2.96 -10.10 9.43
CA ASP A 74 -3.56 -11.42 9.22
C ASP A 74 -2.80 -12.50 10.03
N LEU A 75 -1.49 -12.32 10.19
CA LEU A 75 -0.63 -13.18 11.01
C LEU A 75 -0.75 -12.85 12.50
N PHE A 76 -1.00 -11.58 12.82
CA PHE A 76 -1.05 -11.08 14.19
C PHE A 76 -2.34 -10.26 14.43
N PRO A 77 -3.52 -10.90 14.46
CA PRO A 77 -4.81 -10.19 14.59
C PRO A 77 -4.89 -9.36 15.88
N GLY A 78 -4.12 -9.74 16.91
CA GLY A 78 -3.99 -8.98 18.16
C GLY A 78 -3.45 -7.56 17.98
N LEU A 79 -2.72 -7.27 16.89
CA LEU A 79 -2.21 -5.92 16.56
C LEU A 79 -3.34 -4.93 16.25
N ARG A 80 -4.51 -5.40 15.79
CA ARG A 80 -5.69 -4.56 15.51
C ARG A 80 -6.21 -3.82 16.75
N ARG A 81 -5.83 -4.27 17.96
CA ARG A 81 -6.23 -3.67 19.24
C ARG A 81 -5.37 -2.48 19.66
N TYR A 82 -4.17 -2.35 19.10
CA TYR A 82 -3.26 -1.29 19.47
C TYR A 82 -3.48 -0.08 18.56
N ARG A 83 -3.75 1.07 19.16
CA ARG A 83 -3.71 2.35 18.46
C ARG A 83 -2.33 2.96 18.67
N PHE A 84 -1.63 3.20 17.57
CA PHE A 84 -0.39 3.97 17.63
C PHE A 84 -0.78 5.43 17.80
N VAL A 85 -0.55 5.94 19.01
CA VAL A 85 -0.67 7.37 19.29
C VAL A 85 0.69 7.96 18.97
N SER A 86 0.75 8.89 18.01
CA SER A 86 1.96 9.67 17.83
C SER A 86 2.27 10.36 19.16
N PRO A 87 3.47 10.19 19.76
CA PRO A 87 3.81 10.96 20.93
C PRO A 87 3.62 12.44 20.58
N GLU A 88 2.94 13.21 21.43
CA GLU A 88 2.78 14.67 21.28
C GLU A 88 4.09 15.24 20.79
N ALA A 89 4.10 15.71 19.53
CA ALA A 89 5.29 15.92 18.71
C ALA A 89 6.49 16.34 19.55
N ALA A 90 7.33 15.37 19.93
CA ALA A 90 8.45 15.60 20.83
C ALA A 90 9.40 16.57 20.13
N VAL A 91 9.30 17.85 20.51
CA VAL A 91 10.00 19.00 19.97
C VAL A 91 9.95 19.03 18.44
N ARG A 92 9.07 19.86 17.87
CA ARG A 92 9.15 20.29 16.47
C ARG A 92 10.63 20.52 16.12
N ARG A 93 11.26 19.57 15.41
CA ARG A 93 12.56 19.82 14.79
C ARG A 93 12.32 21.06 13.94
N LYS A 94 13.20 22.06 14.08
CA LYS A 94 13.18 23.28 13.27
C LYS A 94 12.81 22.85 11.84
N PRO A 95 11.79 23.49 11.21
CA PRO A 95 11.54 23.25 9.80
C PRO A 95 12.89 23.31 9.08
N PRO A 96 13.16 22.41 8.12
CA PRO A 96 14.33 22.58 7.26
C PRO A 96 14.35 24.04 6.82
N GLU A 97 15.52 24.71 6.92
CA GLU A 97 15.69 26.07 6.42
C GLU A 97 14.93 26.21 5.11
N GLU A 98 14.06 27.22 5.00
CA GLU A 98 13.26 27.50 3.81
C GLU A 98 14.21 27.52 2.60
N ARG A 99 14.31 26.38 1.93
CA ARG A 99 15.02 26.30 0.67
C ARG A 99 14.24 27.20 -0.26
N THR A 100 14.89 28.23 -0.79
CA THR A 100 14.32 29.05 -1.86
C THR A 100 13.63 28.13 -2.85
N PRO A 101 12.31 28.25 -3.06
CA PRO A 101 11.55 27.30 -3.85
C PRO A 101 12.17 27.26 -5.24
N THR A 102 12.82 26.14 -5.57
CA THR A 102 13.25 25.89 -6.93
C THR A 102 11.99 25.73 -7.77
N LYS A 103 11.93 26.37 -8.94
CA LYS A 103 10.80 26.23 -9.88
C LYS A 103 10.55 24.77 -10.29
N TYR A 104 11.52 23.89 -10.07
CA TYR A 104 11.48 22.48 -10.41
C TYR A 104 11.33 21.62 -9.16
N ARG A 105 10.44 20.64 -9.23
CA ARG A 105 10.31 19.59 -8.21
C ARG A 105 11.57 18.71 -8.24
N THR A 106 11.88 18.09 -7.09
CA THR A 106 12.95 17.11 -7.04
C THR A 106 12.52 15.82 -7.73
N ARG A 107 13.47 15.04 -8.26
CA ARG A 107 13.19 13.72 -8.86
C ARG A 107 12.38 12.81 -7.91
N THR A 108 12.65 12.88 -6.61
CA THR A 108 11.90 12.13 -5.59
C THR A 108 10.46 12.61 -5.50
N ALA A 109 10.23 13.92 -5.44
CA ALA A 109 8.88 14.50 -5.40
C ALA A 109 8.09 14.18 -6.68
N ASP A 110 8.71 14.23 -7.85
CA ASP A 110 8.10 13.84 -9.13
C ASP A 110 7.74 12.35 -9.14
N LYS A 111 8.64 11.49 -8.62
CA LYS A 111 8.40 10.06 -8.50
C LYS A 111 7.23 9.76 -7.57
N HIS A 112 7.14 10.42 -6.42
CA HIS A 112 6.02 10.24 -5.48
C HIS A 112 4.71 10.73 -6.10
N ALA A 113 4.71 11.91 -6.74
CA ALA A 113 3.53 12.45 -7.42
C ALA A 113 3.04 11.53 -8.56
N ARG A 114 3.95 11.00 -9.38
CA ARG A 114 3.64 10.01 -10.42
C ARG A 114 2.92 8.81 -9.82
N ARG A 115 3.47 8.24 -8.75
CA ARG A 115 2.92 7.05 -8.10
C ARG A 115 1.58 7.29 -7.45
N ALA A 116 1.40 8.43 -6.78
CA ALA A 116 0.11 8.80 -6.21
C ALA A 116 -0.97 8.86 -7.31
N ALA A 117 -0.69 9.55 -8.41
CA ALA A 117 -1.60 9.62 -9.56
C ALA A 117 -1.85 8.24 -10.20
N GLU A 118 -0.83 7.39 -10.27
CA GLU A 118 -0.96 6.03 -10.81
C GLU A 118 -1.78 5.12 -9.91
N ARG A 119 -1.58 5.15 -8.58
CA ARG A 119 -2.44 4.44 -7.61
C ARG A 119 -3.88 4.89 -7.75
N GLU A 120 -4.13 6.20 -7.84
CA GLU A 120 -5.48 6.74 -8.01
C GLU A 120 -6.13 6.25 -9.32
N ARG A 121 -5.41 6.31 -10.45
CA ARG A 121 -5.90 5.76 -11.73
C ARG A 121 -6.19 4.27 -11.64
N ASN A 122 -5.30 3.48 -11.03
CA ASN A 122 -5.47 2.04 -10.90
C ASN A 122 -6.66 1.70 -10.00
N ARG A 123 -6.87 2.43 -8.90
CA ARG A 123 -8.06 2.31 -8.05
C ARG A 123 -9.33 2.64 -8.83
N ALA A 124 -9.36 3.76 -9.56
CA ALA A 124 -10.50 4.16 -10.36
C ALA A 124 -10.85 3.12 -11.44
N ALA A 125 -9.84 2.57 -12.13
CA ALA A 125 -10.03 1.52 -13.13
C ALA A 125 -10.63 0.24 -12.52
N ARG A 126 -10.14 -0.20 -11.36
CA ARG A 126 -10.69 -1.36 -10.65
C ARG A 126 -12.14 -1.14 -10.21
N GLU A 127 -12.45 0.03 -9.67
CA GLU A 127 -13.83 0.36 -9.27
C GLU A 127 -14.77 0.46 -10.47
N ALA A 128 -14.30 0.94 -11.63
CA ALA A 128 -15.07 0.91 -12.87
C ALA A 128 -15.33 -0.52 -13.36
N ASP A 129 -14.31 -1.39 -13.32
CA ASP A 129 -14.45 -2.81 -13.72
C ASP A 129 -15.44 -3.55 -12.81
N LYS A 130 -15.36 -3.38 -11.49
CA LYS A 130 -16.34 -3.92 -10.53
C LYS A 130 -17.78 -3.49 -10.84
N ARG A 131 -17.99 -2.24 -11.26
CA ARG A 131 -19.31 -1.71 -11.64
C ARG A 131 -19.82 -2.32 -12.95
N LEU A 132 -18.94 -2.48 -13.94
CA LEU A 132 -19.30 -3.01 -15.26
C LEU A 132 -19.47 -4.54 -15.26
N ASN A 133 -18.81 -5.25 -14.35
CA ASN A 133 -18.82 -6.71 -14.31
C ASN A 133 -19.12 -7.31 -12.91
N PRO A 134 -20.31 -7.04 -12.33
CA PRO A 134 -20.63 -7.43 -10.95
C PRO A 134 -20.75 -8.95 -10.76
N LYS A 135 -21.02 -9.73 -11.82
CA LYS A 135 -21.24 -11.19 -11.75
C LYS A 135 -19.95 -12.02 -11.73
N VAL A 136 -18.83 -11.49 -12.22
CA VAL A 136 -17.53 -12.18 -12.17
C VAL A 136 -16.94 -12.15 -10.76
N VAL A 137 -17.07 -11.02 -10.07
CA VAL A 137 -16.62 -10.85 -8.67
C VAL A 137 -17.35 -11.82 -7.73
N GLN A 138 -18.67 -12.00 -7.91
CA GLN A 138 -19.43 -12.96 -7.10
C GLN A 138 -19.01 -14.43 -7.34
N ARG A 139 -18.57 -14.79 -8.56
CA ARG A 139 -18.07 -16.14 -8.85
C ARG A 139 -16.70 -16.42 -8.23
N ILE A 140 -15.81 -15.42 -8.19
CA ILE A 140 -14.48 -15.55 -7.57
C ILE A 140 -14.63 -15.69 -6.05
N ILE A 141 -15.45 -14.85 -5.41
CA ILE A 141 -15.74 -14.95 -3.97
C ILE A 141 -16.38 -16.30 -3.62
N ALA A 142 -17.28 -16.81 -4.45
CA ALA A 142 -17.88 -18.14 -4.24
C ALA A 142 -16.87 -19.29 -4.43
N ALA A 143 -15.88 -19.13 -5.32
CA ALA A 143 -14.83 -20.12 -5.54
C ALA A 143 -13.82 -20.15 -4.37
N ASP A 144 -13.41 -18.98 -3.85
CA ASP A 144 -12.51 -18.89 -2.70
C ASP A 144 -13.17 -19.40 -1.40
N LEU A 145 -14.47 -19.12 -1.19
CA LEU A 145 -15.22 -19.69 -0.07
C LEU A 145 -15.41 -21.22 -0.20
N ALA A 146 -15.56 -21.73 -1.42
CA ALA A 146 -15.62 -23.16 -1.67
C ALA A 146 -14.27 -23.85 -1.41
N ASP A 147 -13.15 -23.19 -1.72
CA ASP A 147 -11.80 -23.73 -1.47
C ASP A 147 -11.44 -23.67 0.02
N ALA A 148 -11.84 -22.62 0.74
CA ALA A 148 -11.71 -22.53 2.20
C ALA A 148 -12.55 -23.59 2.97
N SER A 149 -13.59 -24.16 2.34
CA SER A 149 -14.38 -25.27 2.91
C SER A 149 -13.77 -26.66 2.68
N ARG A 150 -12.76 -26.76 1.80
CA ARG A 150 -11.95 -27.96 1.62
C ARG A 150 -10.83 -27.87 2.64
N GLY A 151 -11.01 -28.53 3.78
CA GLY A 151 -10.09 -28.48 4.91
C GLY A 151 -8.62 -28.67 4.51
N GLU A 152 -7.71 -28.18 5.37
CA GLU A 152 -6.27 -28.16 5.14
C GLU A 152 -5.75 -29.44 4.45
N PRO A 153 -4.94 -29.32 3.38
CA PRO A 153 -4.31 -30.48 2.79
C PRO A 153 -3.41 -31.15 3.85
N PRO A 154 -3.37 -32.49 3.90
CA PRO A 154 -2.56 -33.17 4.89
C PRO A 154 -1.06 -32.94 4.62
N PHE A 155 -0.40 -32.38 5.66
CA PHE A 155 1.05 -32.22 5.91
C PHE A 155 1.79 -31.07 5.21
#